data_AF-A0A4V2Y4I2-F1
#
_entry.id   AF-A0A4V2Y4I2-F1
#
_cell.length_a   1.000
_cell.length_b   1.000
_cell.length_c   1.000
_cell.angle_alpha   90.00
_cell.angle_beta   90.00
_cell.angle_gamma   90.00
#
_symmetry.space_group_name_H-M   'P 1'
#
loop_
_entity.id
_entity.type
_entity.pdbx_description
1 polymer ?
#
loop_
_entity_poly.entity_id
_entity_poly.type
_entity_poly.pdbx_seq_one_letter_code
_entity_poly.pdbx_strand_id
1 'polypeptide(L)'
;HQPAATPRWDRDAGRWDIAQGWDMVVSGLELLGLIENEPYVPDQLQSEDPQGGSGPGSGTAQRTIPDCRRSGEGWVDYQPRDTAHGGRAVGVQACLDDTYLNTHEGSPAGRRKPPGYYWAQNEARSNNLVPQQSINNCHLLGDQLSGSGKNLDNLATCSRQANAAVRGDGRIGDYMASIETRVRSAVESGQIVQYTVTPQYLGPRTVPVSFEISALGSWPGGAPGVRIHEAVPNSIYYPGVGWRNLGLRDVNGSPVPVGAMR
;
A
#
# COMPACT_ATOMS: atom_id res chain seq x y z
N HIS A 1 24.89 29.88 -18.53
CA HIS A 1 23.71 29.67 -17.68
C HIS A 1 22.47 29.64 -18.55
N GLN A 2 21.80 28.50 -18.66
CA GLN A 2 20.46 28.39 -19.27
C GLN A 2 19.46 28.11 -18.14
N PRO A 3 18.26 28.73 -18.14
CA PRO A 3 17.28 28.53 -17.08
C PRO A 3 16.58 27.18 -17.23
N ALA A 4 16.26 26.56 -16.10
CA ALA A 4 15.52 25.32 -16.00
C ALA A 4 14.09 25.49 -16.53
N ALA A 5 13.64 24.56 -17.39
CA ALA A 5 12.27 24.48 -17.84
C ALA A 5 11.38 23.95 -16.71
N THR A 6 10.40 24.76 -16.28
CA THR A 6 9.31 24.31 -15.40
C THR A 6 8.29 23.50 -16.22
N PRO A 7 7.87 22.30 -15.79
CA PRO A 7 6.77 21.59 -16.44
C PRO A 7 5.46 22.36 -16.27
N ARG A 8 4.82 22.72 -17.39
CA ARG A 8 3.43 23.20 -17.41
C ARG A 8 2.52 21.97 -17.33
N TRP A 9 1.72 21.91 -16.27
CA TRP A 9 0.62 20.96 -16.16
C TRP A 9 -0.53 21.48 -17.02
N ASP A 10 -0.81 20.80 -18.13
CA ASP A 10 -2.00 21.04 -18.95
C ASP A 10 -3.19 20.30 -18.31
N ARG A 11 -4.34 20.98 -18.20
CA ARG A 11 -5.52 20.53 -17.45
C ARG A 11 -6.56 19.81 -18.31
N ASP A 12 -6.33 19.63 -19.62
CA ASP A 12 -7.38 19.16 -20.54
C ASP A 12 -6.97 17.99 -21.47
N ALA A 13 -6.13 17.05 -21.02
CA ALA A 13 -5.90 15.80 -21.78
C ALA A 13 -7.04 14.79 -21.53
N GLY A 14 -8.12 14.93 -22.31
CA GLY A 14 -9.32 14.10 -22.27
C GLY A 14 -9.14 12.66 -22.78
N ARG A 15 -10.03 11.78 -22.25
CA ARG A 15 -10.44 10.45 -22.74
C ARG A 15 -9.30 9.46 -23.10
N TRP A 16 -9.04 8.56 -22.16
CA TRP A 16 -8.05 7.49 -22.26
C TRP A 16 -8.63 6.21 -22.87
N ASP A 17 -7.89 5.61 -23.81
CA ASP A 17 -8.14 4.26 -24.33
C ASP A 17 -7.32 3.24 -23.51
N ILE A 18 -8.03 2.42 -22.74
CA ILE A 18 -7.51 1.37 -21.86
C ILE A 18 -6.74 0.27 -22.62
N ALA A 19 -6.80 0.24 -23.96
CA ALA A 19 -6.14 -0.79 -24.76
C ALA A 19 -4.61 -0.63 -24.92
N GLN A 20 -4.00 0.47 -24.42
CA GLN A 20 -2.55 0.71 -24.57
C GLN A 20 -1.87 1.12 -23.24
N GLY A 21 -2.02 0.31 -22.20
CA GLY A 21 -1.58 0.62 -20.81
C GLY A 21 -0.14 0.26 -20.44
N TRP A 22 0.83 0.36 -21.35
CA TRP A 22 2.17 -0.20 -21.10
C TRP A 22 3.20 0.76 -20.52
N ASP A 23 3.09 2.09 -20.59
CA ASP A 23 4.25 2.98 -20.31
C ASP A 23 4.11 3.91 -19.09
N MET A 24 3.10 3.71 -18.24
CA MET A 24 2.76 4.74 -17.25
C MET A 24 3.41 4.52 -15.88
N VAL A 25 4.15 5.54 -15.42
CA VAL A 25 4.27 5.83 -13.99
C VAL A 25 2.95 6.46 -13.57
N VAL A 26 1.99 5.63 -13.19
CA VAL A 26 0.72 6.11 -12.62
C VAL A 26 0.98 6.41 -11.15
N SER A 27 0.73 7.64 -10.73
CA SER A 27 0.79 7.98 -9.31
C SER A 27 -0.27 7.19 -8.52
N GLY A 28 -0.07 7.01 -7.21
CA GLY A 28 -1.01 6.26 -6.39
C GLY A 28 -2.45 6.80 -6.47
N LEU A 29 -2.62 8.12 -6.59
CA LEU A 29 -3.92 8.78 -6.73
C LEU A 29 -4.59 8.49 -8.09
N GLU A 30 -3.82 8.48 -9.18
CA GLU A 30 -4.34 8.13 -10.50
C GLU A 30 -4.66 6.62 -10.60
N LEU A 31 -3.94 5.76 -9.87
CA LEU A 31 -4.26 4.33 -9.78
C LEU A 31 -5.60 4.09 -9.09
N LEU A 32 -5.92 4.86 -8.04
CA LEU A 32 -7.21 4.76 -7.36
C LEU A 32 -8.36 5.07 -8.33
N GLY A 33 -8.24 6.14 -9.13
CA GLY A 33 -9.22 6.47 -10.17
C GLY A 33 -9.39 5.40 -11.26
N LEU A 34 -8.39 4.53 -11.49
CA LEU A 34 -8.49 3.40 -12.43
C LEU A 34 -9.24 2.20 -11.84
N ILE A 35 -9.23 2.05 -10.51
CA ILE A 35 -9.88 0.94 -9.79
C ILE A 35 -11.36 1.25 -9.55
N GLU A 36 -11.73 2.53 -9.42
CA GLU A 36 -13.07 3.03 -9.06
C GLU A 36 -14.22 2.72 -10.04
N ASN A 37 -13.99 1.97 -11.14
CA ASN A 37 -15.07 1.50 -12.03
C ASN A 37 -15.85 0.27 -11.49
N GLU A 38 -15.56 -0.21 -10.28
CA GLU A 38 -16.40 -1.16 -9.53
C GLU A 38 -16.45 -0.68 -8.05
N PRO A 39 -17.63 -0.37 -7.47
CA PRO A 39 -17.71 0.31 -6.20
C PRO A 39 -17.41 -0.63 -5.03
N TYR A 40 -16.17 -0.58 -4.52
CA TYR A 40 -15.96 -0.81 -3.09
C TYR A 40 -16.06 0.54 -2.38
N VAL A 41 -17.26 0.81 -1.88
CA VAL A 41 -17.47 1.81 -0.83
C VAL A 41 -17.14 1.08 0.47
N PRO A 42 -16.01 1.35 1.15
CA PRO A 42 -15.93 0.96 2.56
C PRO A 42 -17.10 1.66 3.24
N ASP A 43 -17.90 0.91 4.01
CA ASP A 43 -19.02 1.42 4.78
C ASP A 43 -18.71 2.83 5.27
N GLN A 44 -19.60 3.75 4.92
CA GLN A 44 -19.58 5.09 5.44
C GLN A 44 -19.32 4.99 6.94
N LEU A 45 -18.18 5.53 7.38
CA LEU A 45 -18.17 6.25 8.63
C LEU A 45 -19.22 7.33 8.45
N GLN A 46 -20.47 7.00 8.77
CA GLN A 46 -21.56 7.94 8.88
C GLN A 46 -21.18 8.90 9.99
N SER A 47 -20.47 9.97 9.62
CA SER A 47 -20.70 11.24 10.25
C SER A 47 -22.11 11.65 9.84
N GLU A 48 -23.11 11.19 10.60
CA GLU A 48 -24.40 11.84 10.63
C GLU A 48 -24.15 13.26 11.14
N ASP A 49 -24.19 14.21 10.21
CA ASP A 49 -24.24 15.63 10.51
C ASP A 49 -25.72 16.03 10.38
N PRO A 50 -26.48 16.19 11.48
CA PRO A 50 -27.79 16.78 11.39
C PRO A 50 -27.61 18.29 11.20
N GLN A 51 -27.92 18.77 9.99
CA GLN A 51 -28.02 20.20 9.72
C GLN A 51 -29.07 20.85 10.63
N GLY A 52 -28.70 21.99 11.24
CA GLY A 52 -29.60 23.13 11.37
C GLY A 52 -29.93 23.58 12.80
N GLY A 53 -29.12 24.50 13.35
CA GLY A 53 -29.49 25.29 14.53
C GLY A 53 -28.41 26.29 14.94
N SER A 54 -28.53 27.52 14.47
CA SER A 54 -27.57 28.64 14.59
C SER A 54 -27.17 29.04 16.02
N GLY A 55 -25.88 29.24 16.26
CA GLY A 55 -25.33 29.97 17.41
C GLY A 55 -23.81 30.22 17.28
N PRO A 56 -23.27 31.42 17.62
CA PRO A 56 -21.86 31.73 17.39
C PRO A 56 -21.01 31.18 18.53
N GLY A 57 -20.46 29.98 18.33
CA GLY A 57 -19.46 29.38 19.21
C GLY A 57 -18.12 29.26 18.49
N SER A 58 -17.26 30.26 18.64
CA SER A 58 -15.84 30.14 18.31
C SER A 58 -15.18 29.17 19.28
N GLY A 59 -15.21 27.88 18.96
CA GLY A 59 -14.50 26.84 19.67
C GLY A 59 -13.85 25.89 18.67
N THR A 60 -12.54 25.98 18.49
CA THR A 60 -11.76 24.91 17.89
C THR A 60 -11.78 23.72 18.83
N ALA A 61 -12.84 22.91 18.79
CA ALA A 61 -12.84 21.60 19.41
C ALA A 61 -11.73 20.80 18.71
N GLN A 62 -10.58 20.65 19.37
CA GLN A 62 -9.53 19.76 18.89
C GLN A 62 -10.14 18.37 18.76
N ARG A 63 -10.31 17.92 17.52
CA ARG A 63 -10.86 16.60 17.22
C ARG A 63 -9.95 15.56 17.83
N THR A 64 -10.36 14.99 18.95
CA THR A 64 -9.67 13.88 19.60
C THR A 64 -9.69 12.69 18.64
N ILE A 65 -8.54 12.06 18.45
CA ILE A 65 -8.46 10.81 17.69
C ILE A 65 -8.80 9.67 18.65
N PRO A 66 -9.78 8.80 18.31
CA PRO A 66 -10.14 7.67 19.15
C PRO A 66 -8.93 6.75 19.40
N ASP A 67 -8.87 6.18 20.61
CA ASP A 67 -7.93 5.11 20.93
C ASP A 67 -8.35 3.84 20.19
N CYS A 68 -7.45 3.29 19.34
CA CYS A 68 -7.76 2.10 18.55
C CYS A 68 -7.61 0.78 19.32
N ARG A 69 -7.11 0.81 20.56
CA ARG A 69 -6.79 -0.41 21.32
C ARG A 69 -8.06 -1.13 21.75
N ARG A 70 -7.99 -2.45 21.77
CA ARG A 70 -9.10 -3.32 22.21
C ARG A 70 -8.82 -3.74 23.64
N SER A 71 -9.71 -3.37 24.57
CA SER A 71 -9.51 -3.62 26.00
C SER A 71 -8.18 -3.07 26.54
N GLY A 72 -7.69 -1.97 25.97
CA GLY A 72 -6.42 -1.34 26.35
C GLY A 72 -5.17 -1.96 25.71
N GLU A 73 -5.32 -2.97 24.86
CA GLU A 73 -4.21 -3.66 24.20
C GLU A 73 -4.16 -3.38 22.69
N GLY A 74 -2.93 -3.30 22.15
CA GLY A 74 -2.69 -3.34 20.72
C GLY A 74 -3.11 -4.67 20.10
N TRP A 75 -3.28 -4.70 18.77
CA TRP A 75 -3.76 -5.87 18.05
C TRP A 75 -3.38 -5.81 16.57
N VAL A 76 -3.40 -6.97 15.90
CA VAL A 76 -3.22 -7.11 14.45
C VAL A 76 -4.24 -8.10 13.92
N ASP A 77 -5.03 -7.66 12.94
CA ASP A 77 -6.01 -8.47 12.23
C ASP A 77 -5.62 -8.56 10.75
N TYR A 78 -5.29 -9.77 10.31
CA TYR A 78 -5.15 -10.07 8.88
C TYR A 78 -6.50 -10.42 8.29
N GLN A 79 -6.84 -9.82 7.15
CA GLN A 79 -8.06 -10.17 6.43
C GLN A 79 -7.89 -11.54 5.76
N PRO A 80 -8.96 -12.36 5.71
CA PRO A 80 -8.93 -13.63 4.99
C PRO A 80 -8.51 -13.43 3.52
N ARG A 81 -7.67 -14.32 3.01
CA ARG A 81 -7.27 -14.29 1.60
C ARG A 81 -8.45 -14.49 0.66
N ASP A 82 -8.42 -13.79 -0.45
CA ASP A 82 -9.39 -13.89 -1.53
C ASP A 82 -9.13 -15.14 -2.35
N THR A 83 -9.79 -16.24 -1.99
CA THR A 83 -9.62 -17.56 -2.61
C THR A 83 -10.18 -17.62 -4.03
N ALA A 84 -11.16 -16.78 -4.37
CA ALA A 84 -11.69 -16.67 -5.73
C ALA A 84 -10.62 -16.14 -6.70
N HIS A 85 -9.70 -15.30 -6.22
CA HIS A 85 -8.61 -14.73 -7.00
C HIS A 85 -7.25 -15.29 -6.56
N GLY A 86 -7.13 -16.61 -6.54
CA GLY A 86 -5.85 -17.30 -6.35
C GLY A 86 -5.29 -17.26 -4.92
N GLY A 87 -6.10 -16.84 -3.94
CA GLY A 87 -5.68 -16.71 -2.55
C GLY A 87 -4.79 -15.50 -2.30
N ARG A 88 -5.04 -14.38 -3.01
CA ARG A 88 -4.31 -13.12 -2.83
C ARG A 88 -4.64 -12.49 -1.47
N ALA A 89 -3.68 -11.76 -0.89
CA ALA A 89 -3.87 -11.07 0.38
C ALA A 89 -4.80 -9.86 0.21
N VAL A 90 -5.70 -9.64 1.16
CA VAL A 90 -6.75 -8.60 1.06
C VAL A 90 -6.41 -7.36 1.86
N GLY A 91 -5.83 -7.52 3.04
CA GLY A 91 -5.41 -6.38 3.85
C GLY A 91 -5.03 -6.77 5.27
N VAL A 92 -4.47 -5.80 5.98
CA VAL A 92 -4.18 -5.88 7.41
C VAL A 92 -4.65 -4.61 8.09
N GLN A 93 -5.19 -4.76 9.28
CA GLN A 93 -5.47 -3.67 10.19
C GLN A 93 -4.75 -3.94 11.51
N ALA A 94 -4.25 -2.89 12.14
CA ALA A 94 -3.57 -3.00 13.40
C ALA A 94 -3.81 -1.77 14.27
N CYS A 95 -3.72 -1.98 15.58
CA CYS A 95 -3.49 -0.91 16.53
C CYS A 95 -2.15 -1.18 17.21
N LEU A 96 -1.18 -0.30 16.96
CA LEU A 96 0.20 -0.46 17.39
C LEU A 96 0.49 0.51 18.53
N ASP A 97 1.04 -0.01 19.62
CA ASP A 97 1.65 0.76 20.68
C ASP A 97 2.99 0.11 21.08
N ASP A 98 3.77 0.81 21.91
CA ASP A 98 5.10 0.36 22.31
C ASP A 98 5.06 -1.00 23.01
N THR A 99 4.07 -1.21 23.90
CA THR A 99 3.85 -2.48 24.60
C THR A 99 3.63 -3.63 23.61
N TYR A 100 2.78 -3.43 22.61
CA TYR A 100 2.48 -4.44 21.61
C TYR A 100 3.71 -4.80 20.79
N LEU A 101 4.44 -3.80 20.28
CA LEU A 101 5.65 -4.03 19.49
C LEU A 101 6.79 -4.67 20.28
N ASN A 102 6.87 -4.43 21.59
CA ASN A 102 7.88 -5.04 22.47
C ASN A 102 7.54 -6.48 22.88
N THR A 103 6.28 -6.90 22.74
CA THR A 103 5.81 -8.25 23.12
C THR A 103 5.49 -9.14 21.91
N HIS A 104 5.38 -8.56 20.72
CA HIS A 104 5.05 -9.27 19.48
C HIS A 104 6.13 -9.01 18.42
N GLU A 105 7.10 -9.93 18.34
CA GLU A 105 8.15 -9.86 17.32
C GLU A 105 7.61 -10.24 15.94
N GLY A 106 7.95 -9.45 14.92
CA GLY A 106 7.74 -9.82 13.53
C GLY A 106 8.76 -10.86 13.04
N SER A 107 8.65 -11.26 11.77
CA SER A 107 9.64 -12.14 11.16
C SER A 107 9.89 -11.80 9.69
N PRO A 108 11.12 -11.99 9.20
CA PRO A 108 11.47 -11.69 7.82
C PRO A 108 10.72 -12.61 6.85
N ALA A 109 10.51 -12.12 5.63
CA ALA A 109 9.83 -12.88 4.60
C ALA A 109 10.63 -14.14 4.23
N GLY A 110 9.96 -15.29 4.30
CA GLY A 110 10.61 -16.59 4.16
C GLY A 110 10.43 -17.28 2.81
N ARG A 111 10.45 -18.62 2.85
CA ARG A 111 10.28 -19.49 1.67
C ARG A 111 8.85 -19.45 1.09
N ARG A 112 7.84 -19.11 1.90
CA ARG A 112 6.44 -19.01 1.44
C ARG A 112 6.30 -17.87 0.44
N LYS A 113 5.64 -18.13 -0.68
CA LYS A 113 5.48 -17.18 -1.78
C LYS A 113 4.02 -16.81 -1.94
N PRO A 114 3.70 -15.50 -2.01
CA PRO A 114 2.35 -15.05 -2.31
C PRO A 114 1.99 -15.37 -3.77
N PRO A 115 0.70 -15.37 -4.10
CA PRO A 115 0.25 -15.51 -5.49
C PRO A 115 0.94 -14.54 -6.45
N GLY A 116 1.21 -15.01 -7.67
CA GLY A 116 1.88 -14.22 -8.72
C GLY A 116 3.41 -14.08 -8.58
N TYR A 117 4.03 -14.58 -7.51
CA TYR A 117 5.45 -14.36 -7.24
C TYR A 117 6.38 -14.90 -8.34
N TYR A 118 6.20 -16.16 -8.73
CA TYR A 118 7.04 -16.78 -9.76
C TYR A 118 6.81 -16.21 -11.16
N TRP A 119 5.58 -15.78 -11.45
CA TRP A 119 5.30 -15.04 -12.67
C TRP A 119 6.05 -13.71 -12.70
N ALA A 120 6.04 -12.96 -11.58
CA ALA A 120 6.75 -11.68 -11.51
C ALA A 120 8.27 -11.87 -11.62
N GLN A 121 8.80 -12.97 -11.08
CA GLN A 121 10.20 -13.34 -11.28
C GLN A 121 10.54 -13.64 -12.74
N ASN A 122 9.66 -14.35 -13.45
CA ASN A 122 9.86 -14.63 -14.88
C ASN A 122 9.75 -13.34 -15.71
N GLU A 123 8.80 -12.46 -15.41
CA GLU A 123 8.70 -11.13 -16.03
C GLU A 123 9.96 -10.30 -15.83
N ALA A 124 10.50 -10.26 -14.60
CA ALA A 124 11.76 -9.59 -14.32
C ALA A 124 12.90 -10.20 -15.14
N ARG A 125 13.01 -11.53 -15.20
CA ARG A 125 14.04 -12.22 -15.99
C ARG A 125 13.96 -11.89 -17.49
N SER A 126 12.76 -11.93 -18.07
CA SER A 126 12.53 -11.62 -19.48
C SER A 126 12.88 -10.17 -19.85
N ASN A 127 12.91 -9.28 -18.85
CA ASN A 127 13.30 -7.88 -19.00
C ASN A 127 14.71 -7.59 -18.45
N ASN A 128 15.59 -8.60 -18.48
CA ASN A 128 17.02 -8.49 -18.12
C ASN A 128 17.30 -8.03 -16.68
N LEU A 129 16.38 -8.32 -15.74
CA LEU A 129 16.60 -8.11 -14.31
C LEU A 129 17.01 -9.41 -13.59
N VAL A 130 17.65 -9.27 -12.42
CA VAL A 130 17.95 -10.38 -11.52
C VAL A 130 16.72 -10.66 -10.63
N PRO A 131 15.97 -11.77 -10.84
CA PRO A 131 14.64 -11.91 -10.24
C PRO A 131 14.60 -11.83 -8.71
N GLN A 132 15.56 -12.47 -8.04
CA GLN A 132 15.64 -12.50 -6.57
C GLN A 132 16.04 -11.15 -5.95
N GLN A 133 16.56 -10.21 -6.75
CA GLN A 133 16.91 -8.86 -6.31
C GLN A 133 15.84 -7.84 -6.68
N SER A 134 14.95 -8.19 -7.61
CA SER A 134 13.95 -7.27 -8.17
C SER A 134 12.53 -7.55 -7.69
N ILE A 135 12.22 -8.77 -7.23
CA ILE A 135 10.89 -9.19 -6.77
C ILE A 135 10.94 -9.62 -5.31
N ASN A 136 10.11 -8.99 -4.49
CA ASN A 136 10.01 -9.21 -3.07
C ASN A 136 8.71 -9.96 -2.71
N ASN A 137 8.76 -10.67 -1.60
CA ASN A 137 7.59 -11.01 -0.80
C ASN A 137 7.31 -9.78 0.09
N CYS A 138 6.52 -8.81 -0.37
CA CYS A 138 6.19 -7.65 0.45
C CYS A 138 5.31 -8.08 1.61
N HIS A 139 5.67 -7.63 2.81
CA HIS A 139 4.77 -7.62 3.93
C HIS A 139 3.68 -6.56 3.74
N LEU A 140 2.46 -6.82 4.24
CA LEU A 140 1.46 -5.77 4.40
C LEU A 140 1.71 -4.99 5.69
N LEU A 141 1.98 -5.72 6.78
CA LEU A 141 2.53 -5.21 8.02
C LEU A 141 3.99 -5.67 8.08
N GLY A 142 4.96 -4.74 8.00
CA GLY A 142 6.38 -5.04 8.09
C GLY A 142 6.79 -5.76 9.37
N ASP A 143 7.90 -6.49 9.31
CA ASP A 143 8.41 -7.24 10.47
C ASP A 143 8.81 -6.34 11.64
N GLN A 144 9.32 -5.13 11.37
CA GLN A 144 9.56 -4.10 12.39
C GLN A 144 8.28 -3.62 13.10
N LEU A 145 7.10 -3.89 12.53
CA LEU A 145 5.79 -3.57 13.08
C LEU A 145 5.02 -4.82 13.52
N SER A 146 5.71 -5.89 13.95
CA SER A 146 5.16 -7.20 14.37
C SER A 146 4.64 -8.12 13.25
N GLY A 147 4.86 -7.76 11.99
CA GLY A 147 4.41 -8.52 10.84
C GLY A 147 5.08 -9.88 10.65
N SER A 148 4.29 -10.92 10.36
CA SER A 148 4.84 -12.25 10.09
C SER A 148 5.19 -12.45 8.62
N GLY A 149 6.45 -12.77 8.33
CA GLY A 149 6.92 -13.15 6.99
C GLY A 149 6.64 -14.61 6.60
N LYS A 150 5.88 -15.33 7.44
CA LYS A 150 5.41 -16.70 7.19
C LYS A 150 3.89 -16.76 6.94
N ASN A 151 3.15 -15.71 7.28
CA ASN A 151 1.72 -15.65 7.05
C ASN A 151 1.42 -15.19 5.62
N LEU A 152 0.74 -16.01 4.81
CA LEU A 152 0.37 -15.60 3.45
C LEU A 152 -0.72 -14.51 3.44
N ASP A 153 -1.47 -14.36 4.52
CA ASP A 153 -2.45 -13.27 4.64
C ASP A 153 -1.74 -11.91 4.80
N ASN A 154 -0.45 -11.92 5.17
CA ASN A 154 0.40 -10.75 5.31
C ASN A 154 1.37 -10.55 4.12
N LEU A 155 1.28 -11.35 3.06
CA LEU A 155 2.27 -11.31 1.97
C LEU A 155 1.61 -11.06 0.63
N ALA A 156 2.19 -10.13 -0.13
CA ALA A 156 1.85 -9.86 -1.51
C ALA A 156 3.11 -9.81 -2.40
N THR A 157 2.95 -10.16 -3.67
CA THR A 157 4.05 -10.06 -4.65
C THR A 157 4.27 -8.61 -5.02
N CYS A 158 5.51 -8.14 -4.94
CA CYS A 158 5.82 -6.76 -5.28
C CYS A 158 7.22 -6.59 -5.89
N SER A 159 7.46 -5.42 -6.46
CA SER A 159 8.81 -5.00 -6.85
C SER A 159 9.67 -4.66 -5.62
N ARG A 160 10.98 -4.78 -5.76
CA ARG A 160 11.95 -4.31 -4.77
C ARG A 160 11.78 -2.81 -4.51
N GLN A 161 11.49 -2.05 -5.55
CA GLN A 161 11.30 -0.59 -5.52
C GLN A 161 10.10 -0.17 -4.68
N ALA A 162 8.99 -0.91 -4.74
CA ALA A 162 7.83 -0.65 -3.88
C ALA A 162 8.12 -1.02 -2.42
N ASN A 163 8.95 -2.04 -2.18
CA ASN A 163 9.24 -2.51 -0.83
C ASN A 163 10.29 -1.68 -0.08
N ALA A 164 11.39 -1.31 -0.76
CA ALA A 164 12.59 -0.78 -0.12
C ALA A 164 13.36 0.19 -1.02
N ALA A 165 14.20 1.02 -0.39
CA ALA A 165 15.11 1.91 -1.11
C ALA A 165 15.99 1.15 -2.11
N VAL A 166 16.07 1.69 -3.33
CA VAL A 166 17.00 1.27 -4.38
C VAL A 166 17.96 2.41 -4.74
N ARG A 167 19.15 2.05 -5.24
CA ARG A 167 20.13 3.03 -5.76
C ARG A 167 20.01 3.13 -7.28
N GLY A 168 20.33 4.30 -7.84
CA GLY A 168 20.35 4.54 -9.28
C GLY A 168 19.00 4.98 -9.83
N ASP A 169 18.83 4.84 -11.15
CA ASP A 169 17.58 5.12 -11.85
C ASP A 169 16.47 4.19 -11.36
N GLY A 170 15.23 4.65 -11.42
CA GLY A 170 14.10 3.85 -10.97
C GLY A 170 13.86 3.90 -9.45
N ARG A 171 14.17 5.03 -8.80
CA ARG A 171 13.83 5.29 -7.40
C ARG A 171 12.37 5.71 -7.26
N ILE A 172 11.68 5.13 -6.27
CA ILE A 172 10.41 5.65 -5.76
C ILE A 172 10.73 6.40 -4.46
N GLY A 173 10.20 7.62 -4.31
CA GLY A 173 10.45 8.47 -3.15
C GLY A 173 9.93 7.85 -1.85
N ASP A 174 8.67 7.40 -1.89
CA ASP A 174 8.01 6.69 -0.79
C ASP A 174 7.79 5.22 -1.16
N TYR A 175 8.30 4.34 -0.31
CA TYR A 175 8.22 2.89 -0.43
C TYR A 175 7.72 2.32 0.91
N MET A 176 7.22 1.08 0.92
CA MET A 176 6.55 0.52 2.10
C MET A 176 7.42 0.62 3.37
N ALA A 177 8.69 0.21 3.30
CA ALA A 177 9.59 0.28 4.45
C ALA A 177 9.84 1.71 4.98
N SER A 178 9.82 2.76 4.15
CA SER A 178 10.00 4.13 4.65
C SER A 178 8.78 4.59 5.45
N ILE A 179 7.58 4.24 4.99
CA ILE A 179 6.32 4.53 5.68
C ILE A 179 6.27 3.79 7.02
N GLU A 180 6.62 2.51 7.01
CA GLU A 180 6.68 1.68 8.23
C GLU A 180 7.69 2.23 9.24
N THR A 181 8.85 2.73 8.80
CA THR A 181 9.82 3.37 9.71
C THR A 181 9.23 4.62 10.38
N ARG A 182 8.45 5.44 9.66
CA ARG A 182 7.77 6.60 10.29
C ARG A 182 6.73 6.16 11.32
N VAL A 183 5.98 5.09 11.03
CA VAL A 183 5.02 4.50 11.97
C VAL A 183 5.73 3.96 13.20
N ARG A 184 6.82 3.22 13.01
CA ARG A 184 7.66 2.70 14.11
C ARG A 184 8.14 3.84 15.00
N SER A 185 8.70 4.89 14.43
CA SER A 185 9.16 6.06 15.20
C SER A 185 8.01 6.77 15.94
N ALA A 186 6.81 6.82 15.37
CA ALA A 186 5.64 7.37 16.06
C ALA A 186 5.26 6.52 17.27
N VAL A 187 5.24 5.19 17.13
CA VAL A 187 4.97 4.26 18.24
C VAL A 187 6.05 4.37 19.34
N GLU A 188 7.32 4.36 18.95
CA GLU A 188 8.46 4.51 19.87
C GLU A 188 8.47 5.87 20.59
N SER A 189 7.85 6.90 20.00
CA SER A 189 7.68 8.19 20.65
C SER A 189 6.57 8.19 21.71
N GLY A 190 5.76 7.13 21.81
CA GLY A 190 4.66 6.99 22.77
C GLY A 190 3.27 7.19 22.17
N GLN A 191 3.12 7.20 20.84
CA GLN A 191 1.81 7.26 20.19
C GLN A 191 1.17 5.87 20.08
N ILE A 192 -0.16 5.85 20.07
CA ILE A 192 -1.02 4.73 19.71
C ILE A 192 -1.40 4.93 18.24
N VAL A 193 -1.07 3.98 17.36
CA VAL A 193 -1.22 4.15 15.92
C VAL A 193 -2.17 3.11 15.34
N GLN A 194 -3.30 3.57 14.79
CA GLN A 194 -4.13 2.75 13.92
C GLN A 194 -3.47 2.67 12.55
N TYR A 195 -3.11 1.47 12.11
CA TYR A 195 -2.38 1.23 10.86
C TYR A 195 -3.16 0.28 9.96
N THR A 196 -3.30 0.62 8.68
CA THR A 196 -3.95 -0.24 7.70
C THR A 196 -3.14 -0.32 6.42
N VAL A 197 -3.05 -1.51 5.84
CA VAL A 197 -2.52 -1.72 4.49
C VAL A 197 -3.48 -2.56 3.67
N THR A 198 -3.87 -2.03 2.52
CA THR A 198 -4.78 -2.67 1.57
C THR A 198 -4.08 -2.76 0.20
N PRO A 199 -3.69 -3.96 -0.25
CA PRO A 199 -3.25 -4.15 -1.62
C PRO A 199 -4.42 -3.89 -2.57
N GLN A 200 -4.19 -3.02 -3.54
CA GLN A 200 -5.17 -2.69 -4.56
C GLN A 200 -4.95 -3.57 -5.78
N TYR A 201 -5.99 -4.25 -6.27
CA TYR A 201 -5.90 -5.14 -7.42
C TYR A 201 -6.82 -4.67 -8.54
N LEU A 202 -6.38 -4.83 -9.78
CA LEU A 202 -7.24 -4.63 -10.95
C LEU A 202 -7.80 -5.98 -11.44
N GLY A 203 -9.11 -6.16 -11.28
CA GLY A 203 -9.84 -7.34 -11.73
C GLY A 203 -9.33 -8.64 -11.11
N PRO A 204 -9.15 -9.73 -11.89
CA PRO A 204 -8.84 -11.06 -11.36
C PRO A 204 -7.36 -11.27 -11.00
N ARG A 205 -6.53 -10.23 -11.10
CA ARG A 205 -5.07 -10.35 -10.97
C ARG A 205 -4.66 -10.67 -9.53
N THR A 206 -3.60 -11.45 -9.42
CA THR A 206 -3.03 -11.89 -8.13
C THR A 206 -1.89 -11.02 -7.62
N VAL A 207 -1.40 -10.11 -8.47
CA VAL A 207 -0.39 -9.11 -8.11
C VAL A 207 -1.06 -7.75 -8.01
N PRO A 208 -0.89 -7.02 -6.90
CA PRO A 208 -1.53 -5.71 -6.73
C PRO A 208 -0.89 -4.65 -7.62
N VAL A 209 -1.67 -3.63 -7.99
CA VAL A 209 -1.19 -2.43 -8.69
C VAL A 209 -0.55 -1.43 -7.74
N SER A 210 -0.99 -1.40 -6.48
CA SER A 210 -0.44 -0.54 -5.43
C SER A 210 -0.76 -1.11 -4.05
N PHE A 211 -0.14 -0.51 -3.04
CA PHE A 211 -0.44 -0.72 -1.63
C PHE A 211 -0.94 0.60 -1.05
N GLU A 212 -2.20 0.65 -0.66
CA GLU A 212 -2.75 1.79 0.07
C GLU A 212 -2.45 1.63 1.56
N ILE A 213 -1.78 2.62 2.13
CA ILE A 213 -1.29 2.60 3.50
C ILE A 213 -1.85 3.80 4.23
N SER A 214 -2.52 3.55 5.36
CA SER A 214 -3.02 4.58 6.26
C SER A 214 -2.42 4.39 7.65
N ALA A 215 -2.03 5.49 8.29
CA ALA A 215 -1.65 5.49 9.69
C ALA A 215 -2.21 6.72 10.38
N LEU A 216 -2.94 6.50 11.47
CA LEU A 216 -3.51 7.55 12.29
C LEU A 216 -3.06 7.35 13.74
N GLY A 217 -2.15 8.21 14.18
CA GLY A 217 -1.59 8.23 15.52
C GLY A 217 -2.37 9.15 16.45
N SER A 218 -2.39 8.77 17.73
CA SER A 218 -2.85 9.59 18.84
C SER A 218 -1.90 9.45 20.02
N TRP A 219 -1.77 10.53 20.79
CA TRP A 219 -1.11 10.48 22.10
C TRP A 219 -2.10 9.95 23.15
N PRO A 220 -1.62 9.41 24.28
CA PRO A 220 -2.47 9.15 25.44
C PRO A 220 -3.28 10.41 25.79
N GLY A 221 -4.60 10.27 25.87
CA GLY A 221 -5.53 11.41 26.02
C GLY A 221 -6.11 11.96 24.71
N GLY A 222 -5.79 11.34 23.56
CA GLY A 222 -6.48 11.56 22.29
C GLY A 222 -5.96 12.73 21.45
N ALA A 223 -4.86 13.37 21.85
CA ALA A 223 -4.26 14.43 21.03
C ALA A 223 -3.74 13.85 19.69
N PRO A 224 -3.98 14.50 18.54
CA PRO A 224 -3.54 13.99 17.24
C PRO A 224 -2.02 13.80 17.15
N GLY A 225 -1.61 12.69 16.52
CA GLY A 225 -0.22 12.34 16.24
C GLY A 225 0.06 12.23 14.75
N VAL A 226 0.80 11.19 14.35
CA VAL A 226 1.13 10.90 12.95
C VAL A 226 -0.14 10.76 12.10
N ARG A 227 -0.11 11.28 10.87
CA ARG A 227 -1.19 11.11 9.88
C ARG A 227 -0.59 10.81 8.53
N ILE A 228 -0.84 9.60 8.04
CA ILE A 228 -0.32 9.08 6.79
C ILE A 228 -1.51 8.54 6.01
N HIS A 229 -1.59 8.89 4.73
CA HIS A 229 -2.45 8.25 3.75
C HIS A 229 -1.72 8.32 2.41
N GLU A 230 -1.12 7.20 2.03
CA GLU A 230 -0.23 7.11 0.86
C GLU A 230 -0.50 5.82 0.09
N ALA A 231 -0.36 5.89 -1.23
CA ALA A 231 -0.44 4.73 -2.09
C ALA A 231 0.92 4.47 -2.75
N VAL A 232 1.53 3.33 -2.42
CA VAL A 232 2.81 2.91 -2.97
C VAL A 232 2.55 2.11 -4.25
N PRO A 233 2.92 2.63 -5.44
CA PRO A 233 2.69 1.90 -6.69
C PRO A 233 3.60 0.68 -6.77
N ASN A 234 3.06 -0.46 -7.23
CA ASN A 234 3.81 -1.70 -7.43
C ASN A 234 4.58 -1.68 -8.76
N SER A 235 5.39 -0.63 -8.91
CA SER A 235 6.11 -0.31 -10.14
C SER A 235 7.52 -0.86 -10.10
N ILE A 236 8.01 -1.31 -11.24
CA ILE A 236 9.34 -1.84 -11.47
C ILE A 236 9.97 -1.13 -12.66
N TYR A 237 11.24 -0.77 -12.54
CA TYR A 237 11.98 -0.17 -13.64
C TYR A 237 12.70 -1.27 -14.45
N TYR A 238 12.42 -1.33 -15.74
CA TYR A 238 13.09 -2.22 -16.68
C TYR A 238 14.09 -1.42 -17.55
N PRO A 239 15.39 -1.76 -17.52
CA PRO A 239 16.40 -1.10 -18.34
C PRO A 239 16.03 -1.12 -19.84
N GLY A 240 16.10 0.03 -20.49
CA GLY A 240 15.77 0.19 -21.92
C GLY A 240 14.28 0.17 -22.26
N VAL A 241 13.40 -0.09 -21.28
CA VAL A 241 11.95 -0.11 -21.45
C VAL A 241 11.27 0.99 -20.64
N GLY A 242 11.78 1.27 -19.43
CA GLY A 242 11.20 2.26 -18.51
C GLY A 242 10.39 1.62 -17.39
N TRP A 243 9.54 2.42 -16.75
CA TRP A 243 8.72 2.00 -15.63
C TRP A 243 7.50 1.21 -16.06
N ARG A 244 7.23 0.10 -15.39
CA ARG A 244 6.02 -0.71 -15.59
C ARG A 244 5.38 -1.05 -14.25
N ASN A 245 4.06 -1.15 -14.21
CA ASN A 245 3.35 -1.63 -13.04
C ASN A 245 3.15 -3.16 -13.13
N LEU A 246 3.54 -3.90 -12.10
CA LEU A 246 3.43 -5.37 -12.08
C LEU A 246 1.98 -5.85 -12.04
N GLY A 247 1.06 -5.07 -11.47
CA GLY A 247 -0.36 -5.40 -11.36
C GLY A 247 -1.20 -4.98 -12.57
N LEU A 248 -0.62 -4.32 -13.58
CA LEU A 248 -1.33 -3.87 -14.79
C LEU A 248 -0.96 -4.67 -16.05
N ARG A 249 -0.37 -5.86 -15.89
CA ARG A 249 0.09 -6.64 -17.04
C ARG A 249 -1.05 -7.42 -17.71
N ASP A 250 -1.00 -7.44 -19.03
CA ASP A 250 -1.83 -8.24 -19.93
C ASP A 250 -1.01 -9.12 -20.88
N VAL A 251 -1.52 -10.29 -21.24
CA VAL A 251 -0.97 -11.12 -22.32
C VAL A 251 -2.08 -11.38 -23.32
N ASN A 252 -1.89 -10.98 -24.58
CA ASN A 252 -2.89 -11.08 -25.65
C ASN A 252 -4.26 -10.48 -25.25
N GLY A 253 -4.25 -9.35 -24.55
CA GLY A 253 -5.45 -8.67 -24.07
C GLY A 253 -6.13 -9.32 -22.85
N SER A 254 -5.53 -10.35 -22.25
CA SER A 254 -6.04 -10.99 -21.04
C SER A 254 -5.23 -10.60 -19.80
N PRO A 255 -5.88 -10.31 -18.66
CA PRO A 255 -5.20 -9.91 -17.43
C PRO A 255 -4.30 -11.02 -16.90
N VAL A 256 -3.07 -10.66 -16.51
CA VAL A 256 -2.12 -11.57 -15.85
C VAL A 256 -1.37 -10.86 -14.71
N PRO A 257 -0.91 -11.61 -13.69
CA PRO A 257 -1.16 -13.03 -13.44
C PRO A 257 -2.51 -13.27 -12.77
N VAL A 258 -3.18 -14.37 -13.10
CA VAL A 258 -4.45 -14.80 -12.48
C VAL A 258 -4.32 -16.19 -11.86
N GLY A 259 -5.15 -16.49 -10.87
CA GLY A 259 -5.23 -17.81 -10.23
C GLY A 259 -4.06 -18.16 -9.29
N ALA A 260 -4.19 -19.28 -8.60
CA ALA A 260 -3.15 -19.78 -7.69
C ALA A 260 -2.03 -20.44 -8.51
N MET A 261 -0.99 -19.68 -8.88
CA MET A 261 0.17 -20.27 -9.55
C MET A 261 1.01 -21.11 -8.58
N ARG A 262 1.28 -22.36 -9.00
CA ARG A 262 2.14 -23.35 -8.34
C ARG A 262 3.62 -23.06 -8.55
#